data_AF-A0ABD2PXE2-F1
#
_entry.id   AF-A0ABD2PXE2-F1
#
_cell.length_a   1.000
_cell.length_b   1.000
_cell.length_c   1.000
_cell.angle_alpha   90.00
_cell.angle_beta   90.00
_cell.angle_gamma   90.00
#
_symmetry.space_group_name_H-M   'P 1'
#
loop_
_entity.id
_entity.type
_entity.pdbx_description
1 polymer ?
#
loop_
_entity_poly.entity_id
_entity_poly.type
_entity_poly.pdbx_seq_one_letter_code
_entity_poly.pdbx_strand_id
1 'polypeptide(L)'
;MDDEQREKQNKASVLTDMSLLNLAKALKDGDFRIYLYLGLPLTRLIYFYELTREMNQKENAFKQRCLMEWKELRTPSKDSSKVKDLEYALRASEHGELADIFVERHRLKLELTKDLFVTTN
;
A
#
# COMPACT_ATOMS: atom_id res chain seq x y z
N MET A 1 -10.01 -26.58 -16.15
CA MET A 1 -9.65 -25.21 -15.73
C MET A 1 -8.57 -25.39 -14.69
N ASP A 2 -7.33 -25.12 -15.08
CA ASP A 2 -6.16 -25.28 -14.20
C ASP A 2 -6.27 -24.36 -12.98
N ASP A 3 -5.90 -24.88 -11.82
CA ASP A 3 -5.94 -24.16 -10.55
C ASP A 3 -5.11 -22.86 -10.59
N GLU A 4 -4.08 -22.81 -11.43
CA GLU A 4 -3.24 -21.62 -11.70
C GLU A 4 -4.02 -20.45 -12.34
N GLN A 5 -5.01 -20.74 -13.20
CA GLN A 5 -5.87 -19.71 -13.81
C GLN A 5 -6.91 -19.16 -12.83
N ARG A 6 -7.37 -20.01 -11.88
CA ARG A 6 -8.27 -19.58 -10.79
C ARG A 6 -7.57 -18.70 -9.76
N GLU A 7 -6.30 -18.99 -9.44
CA GLU A 7 -5.52 -18.14 -8.54
C GLU A 7 -5.22 -16.76 -9.14
N LYS A 8 -4.95 -16.66 -10.44
CA LYS A 8 -4.78 -15.36 -11.12
C LYS A 8 -6.06 -14.52 -11.16
N GLN A 9 -7.25 -15.14 -11.19
CA GLN A 9 -8.53 -14.43 -11.19
C GLN A 9 -8.93 -13.85 -9.82
N ASN A 10 -8.30 -14.30 -8.73
CA ASN A 10 -8.62 -13.87 -7.36
C ASN A 10 -7.66 -12.82 -6.78
N LYS A 11 -6.61 -12.43 -7.53
CA LYS A 11 -5.68 -11.38 -7.08
C LYS A 11 -6.33 -10.01 -7.24
N ALA A 12 -6.40 -9.24 -6.16
CA ALA A 12 -6.96 -7.90 -6.21
C ALA A 12 -6.04 -6.96 -7.00
N SER A 13 -6.55 -6.35 -8.08
CA SER A 13 -5.77 -5.45 -8.96
C SER A 13 -5.13 -4.28 -8.22
N VAL A 14 -5.73 -3.84 -7.12
CA VAL A 14 -5.20 -2.76 -6.26
C VAL A 14 -4.02 -3.19 -5.38
N LEU A 15 -3.72 -4.50 -5.30
CA LEU A 15 -2.62 -5.06 -4.51
C LEU A 15 -1.42 -5.48 -5.38
N THR A 16 -1.42 -5.15 -6.69
CA THR A 16 -0.23 -5.33 -7.53
C THR A 16 0.90 -4.43 -7.03
N ASP A 17 2.16 -4.81 -7.29
CA ASP A 17 3.32 -4.02 -6.86
C ASP A 17 3.19 -2.60 -7.41
N MET A 18 2.85 -2.45 -8.68
CA MET A 18 2.66 -1.14 -9.31
C MET A 18 1.57 -0.32 -8.60
N SER A 19 0.43 -0.94 -8.26
CA SER A 19 -0.65 -0.25 -7.54
C SER A 19 -0.19 0.27 -6.18
N LEU A 20 0.49 -0.57 -5.38
CA LEU A 20 1.00 -0.17 -4.07
C LEU A 20 2.13 0.86 -4.18
N LEU A 21 3.00 0.76 -5.19
CA LEU A 21 4.05 1.74 -5.43
C LEU A 21 3.50 3.11 -5.86
N ASN A 22 2.35 3.15 -6.54
CA ASN A 22 1.65 4.39 -6.87
C ASN A 22 0.94 4.96 -5.64
N LEU A 23 0.25 4.12 -4.86
CA LEU A 23 -0.36 4.52 -3.60
C LEU A 23 0.68 5.10 -2.63
N ALA A 24 1.84 4.45 -2.47
CA ALA A 24 2.92 4.91 -1.61
C ALA A 24 3.36 6.35 -1.89
N LYS A 25 3.35 6.75 -3.17
CA LYS A 25 3.74 8.11 -3.58
C LYS A 25 2.70 9.17 -3.21
N ALA A 26 1.43 8.76 -3.13
CA ALA A 26 0.31 9.64 -2.79
C ALA A 26 0.14 9.85 -1.28
N LEU A 27 0.76 8.99 -0.46
CA LEU A 27 0.77 9.16 0.99
C LEU A 27 1.53 10.42 1.41
N LYS A 28 1.09 11.06 2.48
CA LYS A 28 1.73 12.25 3.04
C LYS A 28 3.15 11.94 3.52
N ASP A 29 4.07 12.85 3.25
CA ASP A 29 5.42 12.82 3.81
C ASP A 29 5.36 13.07 5.33
N GLY A 30 6.25 12.43 6.09
CA GLY A 30 6.34 12.48 7.53
C GLY A 30 5.27 11.68 8.29
N ASP A 31 4.28 11.08 7.61
CA ASP A 31 3.20 10.33 8.27
C ASP A 31 3.51 8.82 8.34
N PHE A 32 3.90 8.38 9.54
CA PHE A 32 4.20 6.97 9.82
C PHE A 32 2.97 6.16 10.27
N ARG A 33 1.85 6.83 10.58
CA ARG A 33 0.69 6.21 11.27
C ARG A 33 0.08 5.09 10.43
N ILE A 34 -0.01 5.28 9.12
CA ILE A 34 -0.53 4.26 8.21
C ILE A 34 0.21 2.94 8.36
N TYR A 35 1.54 2.96 8.45
CA TYR A 35 2.35 1.75 8.55
C TYR A 35 2.18 1.05 9.90
N LEU A 36 1.97 1.83 10.98
CA LEU A 36 1.64 1.30 12.29
C LEU A 36 0.27 0.62 12.28
N TYR A 37 -0.74 1.21 11.64
CA TYR A 37 -2.07 0.59 11.49
C TYR A 37 -2.04 -0.66 10.60
N LEU A 38 -1.15 -0.71 9.61
CA LEU A 38 -0.88 -1.93 8.84
C LEU A 38 -0.18 -3.03 9.64
N GLY A 39 0.23 -2.74 10.88
CA GLY A 39 0.89 -3.67 11.78
C GLY A 39 2.35 -3.92 11.44
N LEU A 40 3.02 -3.01 10.73
CA LEU A 40 4.46 -3.07 10.55
C LEU A 40 5.16 -2.82 11.90
N PRO A 41 6.12 -3.67 12.32
CA PRO A 41 6.85 -3.44 13.56
C PRO A 41 7.59 -2.09 13.53
N LEU A 42 7.48 -1.32 14.62
CA LEU A 42 8.14 -0.01 14.73
C LEU A 42 9.65 -0.09 14.45
N THR A 43 10.30 -1.18 14.88
CA THR A 43 11.72 -1.43 14.62
C THR A 43 12.04 -1.52 13.12
N ARG A 44 11.14 -2.07 12.31
CA ARG A 44 11.29 -2.11 10.83
C ARG A 44 11.10 -0.73 10.22
N LEU A 45 10.16 0.06 10.72
CA LEU A 45 9.95 1.43 10.25
C LEU A 45 11.16 2.31 10.50
N ILE A 46 11.72 2.26 11.71
CA ILE A 46 12.95 3.00 12.07
C ILE A 46 14.11 2.53 11.17
N TYR A 47 14.29 1.22 10.99
CA TYR A 47 15.33 0.69 10.11
C TYR A 47 15.22 1.21 8.67
N PHE A 48 14.02 1.18 8.08
CA PHE A 48 13.83 1.68 6.72
C PHE A 48 13.99 3.20 6.61
N TYR A 49 13.58 3.94 7.63
CA TYR A 49 13.77 5.39 7.69
C TYR A 49 15.25 5.76 7.70
N GLU A 50 16.03 5.16 8.61
CA GLU A 50 17.48 5.40 8.69
C GLU A 50 18.20 4.96 7.41
N LEU A 51 17.87 3.77 6.87
CA LEU A 51 18.45 3.31 5.61
C LEU A 51 18.17 4.26 4.45
N THR A 52 16.96 4.82 4.37
CA THR A 52 16.60 5.82 3.34
C THR A 52 17.43 7.09 3.50
N ARG A 53 17.67 7.54 4.74
CA ARG A 53 18.50 8.70 5.05
C ARG A 53 19.98 8.46 4.73
N GLU A 54 20.54 7.33 5.14
CA GLU A 54 21.92 6.94 4.86
C GLU A 54 22.20 6.87 3.36
N MET A 55 21.24 6.37 2.58
CA MET A 55 21.35 6.30 1.12
C MET A 55 21.02 7.62 0.40
N ASN A 56 20.72 8.70 1.15
CA ASN A 56 20.27 9.99 0.62
C ASN A 56 19.10 9.84 -0.38
N GLN A 57 18.17 8.93 -0.09
CA GLN A 57 17.01 8.65 -0.92
C GLN A 57 15.84 9.55 -0.55
N LYS A 58 14.97 9.83 -1.53
CA LYS A 58 13.72 10.55 -1.29
C LYS A 58 12.80 9.74 -0.38
N GLU A 59 11.96 10.43 0.39
CA GLU A 59 11.00 9.80 1.30
C GLU A 59 10.04 8.81 0.61
N ASN A 60 9.74 9.02 -0.67
CA ASN A 60 9.01 8.05 -1.50
C ASN A 60 9.64 6.65 -1.47
N ALA A 61 10.96 6.51 -1.38
CA ALA A 61 11.63 5.22 -1.28
C ALA A 61 11.29 4.51 0.05
N PHE A 62 11.26 5.25 1.16
CA PHE A 62 10.82 4.76 2.46
C PHE A 62 9.37 4.25 2.38
N LYS A 63 8.46 5.09 1.87
CA LYS A 63 7.02 4.78 1.77
C LYS A 63 6.76 3.52 0.93
N GLN A 64 7.45 3.42 -0.21
CA GLN A 64 7.39 2.26 -1.09
C GLN A 64 7.91 0.99 -0.42
N ARG A 65 9.06 1.08 0.27
CA ARG A 65 9.65 -0.07 0.98
C ARG A 65 8.74 -0.58 2.08
N CYS A 66 8.09 0.31 2.83
CA CYS A 66 7.13 -0.08 3.87
C CYS A 66 5.92 -0.82 3.31
N LEU A 67 5.29 -0.33 2.23
CA LEU A 67 4.16 -1.03 1.63
C LEU A 67 4.55 -2.37 1.01
N MET A 68 5.76 -2.48 0.45
CA MET A 68 6.25 -3.75 -0.08
C MET A 68 6.50 -4.78 1.03
N GLU A 69 7.16 -4.36 2.12
CA GLU A 69 7.35 -5.21 3.31
C GLU A 69 6.00 -5.68 3.87
N TRP A 70 5.02 -4.78 4.00
CA TRP A 70 3.69 -5.15 4.48
C TRP A 70 3.03 -6.21 3.58
N LYS A 71 3.11 -6.04 2.26
CA LYS A 71 2.59 -7.01 1.30
C LYS A 71 3.25 -8.38 1.48
N GLU A 72 4.57 -8.41 1.63
CA GLU A 72 5.33 -9.65 1.84
C GLU A 72 4.92 -10.35 3.14
N LEU A 73 4.83 -9.61 4.25
CA LEU A 73 4.37 -10.13 5.55
C LEU A 73 2.94 -10.67 5.51
N ARG A 74 2.12 -10.18 4.57
CA ARG A 74 0.73 -10.60 4.36
C ARG A 74 0.56 -11.62 3.24
N THR A 75 1.63 -12.15 2.64
CA THR A 75 1.56 -13.22 1.62
C THR A 75 0.57 -14.35 1.97
N PRO A 76 0.55 -14.93 3.19
CA PRO A 76 -0.39 -16.00 3.53
C PRO A 76 -1.85 -15.54 3.71
N SER A 77 -2.09 -14.23 3.77
CA SER A 77 -3.43 -13.66 3.99
C SER A 77 -4.24 -13.61 2.68
N LYS A 78 -5.55 -13.77 2.80
CA LYS A 78 -6.47 -13.57 1.67
C LYS A 78 -6.48 -12.11 1.23
N ASP A 79 -6.61 -11.86 -0.06
CA ASP A 79 -6.64 -10.51 -0.62
C ASP A 79 -7.79 -9.67 -0.08
N SER A 80 -8.95 -10.26 0.19
CA SER A 80 -10.06 -9.56 0.85
C SER A 80 -9.73 -9.07 2.26
N SER A 81 -8.83 -9.76 2.99
CA SER A 81 -8.32 -9.29 4.28
C SER A 81 -7.34 -8.15 4.08
N LYS A 82 -6.40 -8.29 3.14
CA LYS A 82 -5.40 -7.25 2.83
C LYS A 82 -6.06 -5.94 2.40
N VAL A 83 -7.12 -6.02 1.58
CA VAL A 83 -7.91 -4.86 1.15
C VAL A 83 -8.55 -4.17 2.36
N LYS A 84 -9.17 -4.93 3.28
CA LYS A 84 -9.77 -4.37 4.50
C LYS A 84 -8.73 -3.71 5.41
N ASP A 85 -7.60 -4.36 5.61
CA ASP A 85 -6.50 -3.84 6.44
C ASP A 85 -5.99 -2.51 5.88
N LEU A 86 -5.78 -2.44 4.56
CA LEU A 86 -5.26 -1.25 3.88
C LEU A 86 -6.29 -0.11 3.84
N GLU A 87 -7.56 -0.43 3.58
CA GLU A 87 -8.65 0.55 3.69
C GLU A 87 -8.71 1.14 5.10
N TYR A 88 -8.73 0.28 6.12
CA TYR A 88 -8.76 0.71 7.51
C TYR A 88 -7.58 1.62 7.84
N ALA A 89 -6.36 1.23 7.47
CA ALA A 89 -5.15 2.00 7.73
C ALA A 89 -5.17 3.36 7.04
N LEU A 90 -5.62 3.44 5.77
CA LEU A 90 -5.78 4.71 5.06
C LEU A 90 -6.77 5.64 5.78
N ARG A 91 -7.94 5.13 6.19
CA ARG A 91 -8.93 5.94 6.91
C ARG A 91 -8.43 6.38 8.29
N ALA A 92 -7.83 5.47 9.06
CA ALA A 92 -7.34 5.73 10.42
C ALA A 92 -6.12 6.67 10.45
N SER A 93 -5.42 6.82 9.33
CA SER A 93 -4.29 7.75 9.16
C SER A 93 -4.65 9.03 8.41
N GLU A 94 -5.94 9.42 8.37
CA GLU A 94 -6.40 10.67 7.74
C GLU A 94 -6.12 10.75 6.22
N HIS A 95 -6.08 9.60 5.54
CA HIS A 95 -6.01 9.47 4.09
C HIS A 95 -7.37 9.02 3.52
N GLY A 96 -8.45 9.67 3.95
CA GLY A 96 -9.83 9.30 3.60
C GLY A 96 -10.10 9.26 2.10
N GLU A 97 -9.67 10.29 1.35
CA GLU A 97 -9.82 10.36 -0.11
C GLU A 97 -9.07 9.22 -0.82
N LEU A 98 -7.86 8.90 -0.37
CA LEU A 98 -7.10 7.76 -0.92
C LEU A 98 -7.79 6.42 -0.61
N ALA A 99 -8.42 6.29 0.56
CA ALA A 99 -9.23 5.11 0.90
C ALA A 99 -10.43 4.97 -0.05
N ASP A 100 -11.11 6.07 -0.36
CA ASP A 100 -12.26 6.06 -1.27
C ASP A 100 -11.85 5.67 -2.70
N ILE A 101 -10.76 6.26 -3.22
CA ILE A 101 -10.16 5.86 -4.51
C ILE A 101 -9.79 4.37 -4.48
N PHE A 102 -9.11 3.91 -3.43
CA PHE A 102 -8.68 2.53 -3.29
C PHE A 102 -9.85 1.54 -3.35
N VAL A 103 -10.90 1.79 -2.57
CA VAL A 103 -12.11 0.95 -2.50
C VAL A 103 -12.85 0.96 -3.83
N GLU A 104 -12.99 2.12 -4.48
CA GLU A 104 -13.63 2.22 -5.79
C GLU A 104 -12.88 1.40 -6.85
N ARG A 105 -11.54 1.56 -6.92
CA ARG A 105 -10.72 0.81 -7.87
C ARG A 105 -10.76 -0.69 -7.61
N HIS A 106 -10.78 -1.10 -6.33
CA HIS A 106 -10.97 -2.49 -5.95
C HIS A 106 -12.30 -3.05 -6.45
N ARG A 107 -13.41 -2.32 -6.22
CA ARG A 107 -14.76 -2.69 -6.69
C ARG A 107 -14.82 -2.86 -8.20
N LEU A 108 -14.13 -1.98 -8.93
CA LEU A 108 -14.04 -2.01 -10.40
C LEU A 108 -13.01 -3.03 -10.93
N LYS A 109 -12.26 -3.70 -10.04
CA LYS A 109 -11.15 -4.62 -10.39
C LYS A 109 -10.05 -3.95 -11.24
N LEU A 110 -9.82 -2.67 -11.01
CA LEU A 110 -8.82 -1.87 -11.72
C LEU A 110 -7.58 -1.64 -10.84
N GLU A 111 -6.42 -1.45 -11.47
CA GLU A 111 -5.19 -1.07 -10.77
C GLU A 111 -5.23 0.37 -10.27
N LEU A 112 -4.34 0.72 -9.34
CA LEU A 112 -4.08 2.10 -8.94
C LEU A 112 -3.03 2.70 -9.87
N THR A 113 -3.46 3.61 -10.73
CA THR A 113 -2.59 4.32 -11.67
C THR A 113 -2.21 5.70 -11.14
N LYS A 114 -1.09 6.26 -11.59
CA LYS A 114 -0.53 7.51 -11.04
C LYS A 114 -1.45 8.72 -11.22
N ASP A 115 -2.21 8.74 -12.30
CA ASP A 115 -3.17 9.79 -12.66
C ASP A 115 -4.30 9.94 -11.65
N LEU A 116 -4.60 8.90 -10.86
CA LEU A 116 -5.63 8.94 -9.82
C LEU A 116 -5.26 9.85 -8.64
N PHE A 117 -3.98 10.19 -8.48
CA PHE A 117 -3.46 10.86 -7.28
C PHE A 117 -2.92 12.27 -7.55
N VAL A 118 -3.19 12.84 -8.73
CA VAL A 118 -2.61 14.13 -9.16
C VAL A 118 -3.26 15.34 -8.47
N THR A 119 -4.38 15.16 -7.78
CA THR A 119 -5.19 16.26 -7.23
C THR A 119 -4.99 16.52 -5.74
N THR A 120 -4.15 15.76 -5.04
CA THR A 120 -3.90 15.91 -3.60
C THR A 120 -2.58 16.65 -3.37
N ASN A 121 -2.59 17.98 -3.56
CA ASN A 121 -1.52 18.90 -3.15
C ASN A 121 -2.03 19.80 -2.02
#